data_AF-A0A1X6NGN5-F1
#
_entry.id   AF-A0A1X6NGN5-F1
#
_cell.length_a   1.000
_cell.length_b   1.000
_cell.length_c   1.000
_cell.angle_alpha   90.00
_cell.angle_beta   90.00
_cell.angle_gamma   90.00
#
_symmetry.space_group_name_H-M   'P 1'
#
loop_
_entity.id
_entity.type
_entity.pdbx_description
1 polymer ?
#
loop_
_entity_poly.entity_id
_entity_poly.type
_entity_poly.pdbx_seq_one_letter_code
_entity_poly.pdbx_strand_id
1 'polypeptide(L)'
;MPPELAAPMEEINAGMDALPPPVAVRPPVAAKPPVLGRIPKKWKWTGEVFVEVEAGKAQRLCNVTMSDATDPRPNGLRFSICLTTDSIRLQKIYGVADFYMVMQACSPVQQFAKVGPQDDGDAEALKAFTSYLRRRRSFTYARLILDDVEVALLLLFPLSLFELRQALKVPQELVDANALVAALVPWELSWRTYEDALWLSPRSLEPSQNRPPAAVFEALQKSSIFPNTPLFHRVLRILMVPRTLLDFMSTPNRPYCLWYANADGVHPSRGYETKLLQTFLTICKARDVGIKADVRAVFVHIGALATLYKLPALAERRYKRPDLRFYTYGSHENVSPDRWGVREIFPLGGVVTFTPAAVIENIVGTYELIKKIDEHPLWQCYILPSVVAMLAMLTCQDQAPLTLFDQGEFLLDGLLDLIVQGKLSLLRAPTTNHSTRAKKWIGWQLQLLDMDARTLLEECIRTAKEQYSDVKAELADAIQKEIARDLWALQMQPAVMDEYRRLVVVKSKSSDRYFTEDKEGIECVSLSEFDFKDAFFTSED
;
A
#
# COMPACT_ATOMS: atom_id res chain seq x y z
N MET A 1 40.08 24.05 25.24
CA MET A 1 40.72 23.90 23.93
C MET A 1 41.32 25.22 23.51
N PRO A 2 42.46 25.19 22.82
CA PRO A 2 43.41 26.28 22.66
C PRO A 2 43.32 26.84 21.20
N PRO A 3 44.39 27.35 20.56
CA PRO A 3 44.59 28.74 20.19
C PRO A 3 44.71 28.91 18.66
N GLU A 4 43.61 28.81 17.92
CA GLU A 4 43.65 28.90 16.45
C GLU A 4 42.83 30.08 15.88
N LEU A 5 42.43 31.03 16.72
CA LEU A 5 41.89 32.34 16.33
C LEU A 5 42.98 33.43 16.25
N ALA A 6 44.18 33.08 15.79
CA ALA A 6 45.26 34.04 15.56
C ALA A 6 45.70 34.01 14.10
N ALA A 7 45.19 34.97 13.32
CA ALA A 7 45.83 35.38 12.07
C ALA A 7 46.91 36.42 12.41
N PRO A 8 48.16 36.26 11.94
CA PRO A 8 49.09 37.37 11.86
C PRO A 8 49.08 37.97 10.45
N MET A 9 48.88 39.29 10.40
CA MET A 9 49.34 40.16 9.33
C MET A 9 50.87 40.07 9.22
N GLU A 10 51.41 39.97 8.01
CA GLU A 10 52.83 40.28 7.76
C GLU A 10 52.96 41.55 6.93
N GLU A 11 53.85 42.40 7.42
CA GLU A 11 54.18 43.72 6.93
C GLU A 11 55.18 43.69 5.77
N ILE A 12 55.12 44.79 5.04
CA ILE A 12 55.95 45.28 3.96
C ILE A 12 57.46 45.15 4.27
N ASN A 13 58.23 44.66 3.30
CA ASN A 13 59.63 45.06 3.15
C ASN A 13 59.93 45.49 1.71
N ALA A 14 60.30 46.76 1.58
CA ALA A 14 60.81 47.38 0.37
C ALA A 14 62.31 47.11 0.21
N GLY A 15 62.78 46.94 -1.03
CA GLY A 15 64.21 46.80 -1.31
C GLY A 15 64.58 46.74 -2.79
N MET A 16 64.81 47.93 -3.37
CA MET A 16 65.81 48.28 -4.39
C MET A 16 65.72 47.72 -5.83
N ASP A 17 65.23 48.61 -6.71
CA ASP A 17 65.83 49.10 -7.97
C ASP A 17 66.76 48.21 -8.81
N ALA A 18 66.29 47.87 -10.01
CA ALA A 18 67.11 47.83 -11.21
C ALA A 18 66.31 48.31 -12.44
N LEU A 19 66.82 49.35 -13.10
CA LEU A 19 66.25 50.06 -14.25
C LEU A 19 66.12 49.17 -15.51
N PRO A 20 65.06 49.32 -16.33
CA PRO A 20 65.05 48.84 -17.71
C PRO A 20 65.46 49.94 -18.71
N PRO A 21 66.14 49.58 -19.83
CA PRO A 21 66.44 50.51 -20.92
C PRO A 21 65.22 50.77 -21.83
N PRO A 22 65.23 51.84 -22.64
CA PRO A 22 64.03 52.26 -23.38
C PRO A 22 64.00 51.81 -24.85
N VAL A 23 62.79 51.91 -25.41
CA VAL A 23 62.40 52.10 -26.83
C VAL A 23 62.17 50.84 -27.69
N ALA A 24 60.92 50.67 -28.15
CA ALA A 24 60.53 50.88 -29.56
C ALA A 24 59.04 50.57 -29.79
N VAL A 25 58.30 51.58 -30.26
CA VAL A 25 56.92 51.46 -30.76
C VAL A 25 56.92 50.65 -32.06
N ARG A 26 56.07 49.63 -32.15
CA ARG A 26 55.77 48.87 -33.38
C ARG A 26 54.24 48.78 -33.61
N PRO A 27 53.81 48.67 -34.88
CA PRO A 27 52.48 49.10 -35.36
C PRO A 27 51.33 48.14 -34.97
N PRO A 28 50.06 48.57 -35.11
CA PRO A 28 48.92 47.78 -34.67
C PRO A 28 48.78 46.52 -35.53
N VAL A 29 48.86 45.36 -34.88
CA VAL A 29 48.57 44.06 -35.50
C VAL A 29 47.05 43.90 -35.56
N ALA A 30 46.56 43.61 -36.76
CA ALA A 30 45.16 43.38 -37.07
C ALA A 30 44.49 42.38 -36.11
N ALA A 31 43.28 42.72 -35.67
CA ALA A 31 42.44 41.87 -34.84
C ALA A 31 42.20 40.53 -35.52
N LYS A 32 42.60 39.44 -34.85
CA LYS A 32 42.16 38.09 -35.23
C LYS A 32 40.63 38.02 -35.05
N PRO A 33 39.90 37.39 -35.99
CA PRO A 33 38.46 37.21 -35.86
C PRO A 33 38.14 36.34 -34.63
N PRO A 34 36.95 36.51 -34.03
CA PRO A 34 36.55 35.77 -32.85
C PRO A 34 36.53 34.28 -33.15
N VAL A 35 37.19 33.50 -32.29
CA VAL A 35 37.13 32.04 -32.33
C VAL A 35 35.67 31.65 -32.13
N LEU A 36 35.04 31.11 -33.18
CA LEU A 36 33.73 30.46 -33.12
C LEU A 36 33.73 29.50 -31.92
N GLY A 37 32.86 29.75 -30.95
CA GLY A 37 32.71 28.91 -29.77
C GLY A 37 32.47 27.46 -30.19
N ARG A 38 33.34 26.56 -29.76
CA ARG A 38 33.12 25.11 -29.93
C ARG A 38 31.80 24.77 -29.26
N ILE A 39 30.79 24.41 -30.06
CA ILE A 39 29.55 23.80 -29.56
C ILE A 39 29.97 22.58 -28.74
N PRO A 40 29.65 22.50 -27.44
CA PRO A 40 30.03 21.35 -26.62
C PRO A 40 29.42 20.08 -27.24
N LYS A 41 30.29 19.13 -27.58
CA LYS A 41 29.90 17.84 -28.15
C LYS A 41 28.98 17.14 -27.15
N LYS A 42 27.69 17.04 -27.47
CA LYS A 42 26.73 16.30 -26.64
C LYS A 42 27.22 14.86 -26.47
N TRP A 43 27.31 14.41 -25.24
CA TRP A 43 27.74 13.05 -24.93
C TRP A 43 26.77 12.04 -25.55
N LYS A 44 27.33 10.98 -26.12
CA LYS A 44 26.59 9.86 -26.73
C LYS A 44 27.36 8.58 -26.43
N TRP A 45 26.66 7.54 -26.00
CA TRP A 45 27.18 6.18 -25.88
C TRP A 45 26.33 5.25 -26.74
N THR A 46 26.96 4.22 -27.30
CA THR A 46 26.31 3.20 -28.13
C THR A 46 26.88 1.85 -27.75
N GLY A 47 26.02 0.84 -27.61
CA GLY A 47 26.48 -0.49 -27.26
C GLY A 47 25.37 -1.53 -27.23
N GLU A 48 25.77 -2.78 -27.01
CA GLU A 48 24.90 -3.94 -26.98
C GLU A 48 24.20 -4.07 -25.63
N VAL A 49 22.91 -4.38 -25.63
CA VAL A 49 22.14 -4.67 -24.42
C VAL A 49 21.81 -6.14 -24.35
N PHE A 50 22.11 -6.75 -23.21
CA PHE A 50 21.77 -8.14 -22.90
C PHE A 50 20.78 -8.20 -21.75
N VAL A 51 19.85 -9.15 -21.78
CA VAL A 51 18.92 -9.43 -20.68
C VAL A 51 19.28 -10.79 -20.08
N GLU A 52 19.42 -10.86 -18.77
CA GLU A 52 19.66 -12.11 -18.06
C GLU A 52 18.38 -12.97 -18.02
N VAL A 53 18.45 -14.16 -18.63
CA VAL A 53 17.33 -15.11 -18.70
C VAL A 53 17.46 -16.18 -17.61
N GLU A 54 18.70 -16.60 -17.33
CA GLU A 54 19.06 -17.52 -16.25
C GLU A 54 20.37 -17.04 -15.61
N ALA A 55 20.64 -17.45 -14.36
CA ALA A 55 21.87 -17.07 -13.67
C ALA A 55 23.11 -17.42 -14.52
N GLY A 56 23.86 -16.40 -14.93
CA GLY A 56 25.05 -16.58 -15.76
C GLY A 56 24.78 -16.63 -17.28
N LYS A 57 23.53 -16.79 -17.74
CA LYS A 57 23.17 -16.76 -19.17
C LYS A 57 22.41 -15.49 -19.52
N ALA A 58 22.97 -14.70 -20.44
CA ALA A 58 22.34 -13.51 -20.97
C ALA A 58 22.01 -13.68 -22.45
N GLN A 59 20.84 -13.21 -22.87
CA GLN A 59 20.42 -13.16 -24.26
C GLN A 59 20.54 -11.73 -24.76
N ARG A 60 21.09 -11.55 -25.96
CA ARG A 60 21.15 -10.24 -26.62
C ARG A 60 19.73 -9.74 -26.90
N LEU A 61 19.45 -8.50 -26.51
CA LEU A 61 18.19 -7.82 -26.77
C LEU A 61 18.28 -7.02 -28.08
N CYS A 62 19.15 -6.01 -28.13
CA CYS A 62 19.38 -5.13 -29.28
C CYS A 62 20.59 -4.21 -29.00
N ASN A 63 21.00 -3.38 -29.96
CA ASN A 63 21.91 -2.27 -29.69
C ASN A 63 21.11 -1.02 -29.32
N VAL A 64 21.66 -0.22 -28.41
CA VAL A 64 21.02 1.02 -27.94
C VAL A 64 21.98 2.19 -28.02
N THR A 65 21.40 3.37 -28.18
CA THR A 65 22.06 4.65 -28.02
C THR A 65 21.59 5.30 -26.73
N MET A 66 22.53 5.75 -25.90
CA MET A 66 22.27 6.67 -24.80
C MET A 66 22.67 8.08 -25.21
N SER A 67 21.72 9.02 -25.14
CA SER A 67 21.91 10.42 -25.54
C SER A 67 21.19 11.39 -24.62
N ASP A 68 21.37 12.69 -24.85
CA ASP A 68 20.76 13.77 -24.05
C ASP A 68 21.01 13.59 -22.55
N ALA A 69 22.26 13.26 -22.17
CA ALA A 69 22.61 13.13 -20.78
C ALA A 69 22.49 14.49 -20.06
N THR A 70 21.83 14.50 -18.90
CA THR A 70 21.70 15.71 -18.07
C THR A 70 23.03 16.09 -17.46
N ASP A 71 23.19 17.35 -17.06
CA ASP A 71 24.39 17.78 -16.35
C ASP A 71 24.56 16.98 -15.04
N PRO A 72 25.78 16.49 -14.75
CA PRO A 72 26.04 15.80 -13.51
C PRO A 72 26.02 16.79 -12.35
N ARG A 73 25.62 16.32 -11.16
CA ARG A 73 25.78 17.12 -9.94
C ARG A 73 27.27 17.45 -9.72
N PRO A 74 27.60 18.55 -8.99
CA PRO A 74 28.97 18.87 -8.64
C PRO A 74 29.65 17.67 -7.96
N ASN A 75 30.83 17.27 -8.44
CA ASN A 75 31.58 16.08 -8.00
C ASN A 75 30.83 14.74 -8.12
N GLY A 76 29.72 14.73 -8.87
CA GLY A 76 28.90 13.55 -9.12
C GLY A 76 29.51 12.60 -10.14
N LEU A 77 29.15 11.33 -10.01
CA LEU A 77 29.49 10.28 -10.98
C LEU A 77 28.86 10.58 -12.34
N ARG A 78 29.56 10.22 -13.43
CA ARG A 78 29.13 10.53 -14.81
C ARG A 78 29.02 9.28 -15.66
N PHE A 79 28.04 9.26 -16.57
CA PHE A 79 27.90 8.18 -17.56
C PHE A 79 29.17 8.01 -18.39
N SER A 80 29.82 9.11 -18.77
CA SER A 80 31.08 9.07 -19.54
C SER A 80 32.24 8.37 -18.84
N ILE A 81 32.16 8.22 -17.52
CA ILE A 81 33.17 7.53 -16.70
C ILE A 81 32.76 6.08 -16.46
N CYS A 82 31.47 5.82 -16.25
CA CYS A 82 30.98 4.50 -15.88
C CYS A 82 30.65 3.58 -17.06
N LEU A 83 30.35 4.13 -18.23
CA LEU A 83 30.03 3.37 -19.44
C LEU A 83 31.26 3.31 -20.35
N THR A 84 32.30 2.64 -19.87
CA THR A 84 33.53 2.35 -20.62
C THR A 84 33.41 1.07 -21.45
N THR A 85 32.42 0.23 -21.16
CA THR A 85 32.15 -1.02 -21.89
C THR A 85 31.27 -0.78 -23.11
N ASP A 86 31.43 -1.63 -24.12
CA ASP A 86 30.60 -1.63 -25.34
C ASP A 86 29.28 -2.38 -25.15
N SER A 87 29.04 -2.93 -23.95
CA SER A 87 27.82 -3.65 -23.64
C SER A 87 27.33 -3.42 -22.22
N ILE A 88 26.03 -3.56 -22.04
CA ILE A 88 25.32 -3.45 -20.77
C ILE A 88 24.50 -4.73 -20.58
N ARG A 89 24.65 -5.35 -19.40
CA ARG A 89 23.88 -6.54 -19.02
C ARG A 89 22.81 -6.16 -18.01
N LEU A 90 21.56 -6.17 -18.46
CA LEU A 90 20.38 -5.98 -17.63
C LEU A 90 20.15 -7.23 -16.78
N GLN A 91 20.04 -6.99 -15.48
CA GLN A 91 19.78 -8.02 -14.50
C GLN A 91 18.26 -8.18 -14.30
N LYS A 92 17.86 -8.53 -13.07
CA LYS A 92 16.48 -8.81 -12.72
C LYS A 92 15.54 -7.63 -13.02
N ILE A 93 14.31 -7.98 -13.39
CA ILE A 93 13.20 -7.04 -13.54
C ILE A 93 12.46 -6.96 -12.19
N TYR A 94 12.29 -5.74 -11.69
CA TYR A 94 11.63 -5.45 -10.42
C TYR A 94 10.30 -4.73 -10.64
N GLY A 95 9.34 -4.98 -9.75
CA GLY A 95 8.11 -4.19 -9.72
C GLY A 95 8.40 -2.78 -9.20
N VAL A 96 7.59 -1.80 -9.59
CA VAL A 96 7.70 -0.43 -9.05
C VAL A 96 7.59 -0.41 -7.52
N ALA A 97 6.91 -1.39 -6.90
CA ALA A 97 6.84 -1.52 -5.44
C ALA A 97 8.21 -1.77 -4.79
N ASP A 98 9.11 -2.51 -5.45
CA ASP A 98 10.45 -2.84 -4.96
C ASP A 98 11.42 -1.64 -5.06
N PHE A 99 11.05 -0.60 -5.80
CA PHE A 99 11.91 0.54 -6.10
C PHE A 99 12.48 1.18 -4.84
N TYR A 100 11.64 1.43 -3.83
CA TYR A 100 12.08 2.06 -2.59
C TYR A 100 13.10 1.22 -1.82
N MET A 101 13.00 -0.11 -1.89
CA MET A 101 13.98 -0.99 -1.26
C MET A 101 15.35 -0.90 -1.95
N VAL A 102 15.37 -0.87 -3.28
CA VAL A 102 16.62 -0.70 -4.04
C VAL A 102 17.25 0.66 -3.74
N MET A 103 16.44 1.72 -3.70
CA MET A 103 16.94 3.07 -3.47
C MET A 103 17.50 3.31 -2.07
N GLN A 104 17.16 2.51 -1.06
CA GLN A 104 17.76 2.60 0.27
C GLN A 104 19.26 2.29 0.29
N ALA A 105 19.76 1.55 -0.71
CA ALA A 105 21.18 1.20 -0.84
C ALA A 105 21.96 2.19 -1.73
N CYS A 106 21.32 3.26 -2.18
CA CYS A 106 21.79 4.11 -3.25
C CYS A 106 21.83 5.60 -2.85
N SER A 107 22.77 6.34 -3.45
CA SER A 107 22.77 7.80 -3.39
C SER A 107 21.68 8.39 -4.30
N PRO A 108 21.37 9.69 -4.14
CA PRO A 108 20.58 10.42 -5.12
C PRO A 108 21.13 10.28 -6.55
N VAL A 109 20.21 10.24 -7.52
CA VAL A 109 20.52 10.15 -8.95
C VAL A 109 21.45 11.28 -9.38
N GLN A 110 22.50 10.93 -10.13
CA GLN A 110 23.51 11.87 -10.60
C GLN A 110 23.22 12.39 -12.00
N GLN A 111 22.76 11.51 -12.90
CA GLN A 111 22.44 11.86 -14.28
C GLN A 111 21.27 11.03 -14.81
N PHE A 112 20.58 11.58 -15.80
CA PHE A 112 19.63 10.88 -16.64
C PHE A 112 20.08 10.92 -18.09
N ALA A 113 19.68 9.93 -18.88
CA ALA A 113 19.87 9.92 -20.33
C ALA A 113 18.68 9.23 -21.02
N LYS A 114 18.39 9.62 -22.26
CA LYS A 114 17.43 8.92 -23.11
C LYS A 114 18.07 7.66 -23.66
N VAL A 115 17.31 6.57 -23.68
CA VAL A 115 17.70 5.32 -24.30
C VAL A 115 16.85 5.12 -25.54
N GLY A 116 17.50 5.14 -26.71
CA GLY A 116 16.89 4.91 -28.01
C GLY A 116 17.55 3.73 -28.73
N PRO A 117 16.97 3.25 -29.83
CA PRO A 117 17.62 2.24 -30.66
C PRO A 117 18.87 2.85 -31.33
N GLN A 118 19.86 2.01 -31.65
CA GLN A 118 21.03 2.48 -32.41
C GLN A 118 20.70 2.69 -33.88
N ASP A 119 19.94 1.76 -34.47
CA ASP A 119 19.43 1.81 -35.84
C ASP A 119 17.98 1.31 -35.92
N ASP A 120 17.40 1.34 -37.13
CA ASP A 120 16.01 0.92 -37.36
C ASP A 120 15.78 -0.57 -37.08
N GLY A 121 16.83 -1.41 -37.17
CA GLY A 121 16.77 -2.84 -36.88
C GLY A 121 16.58 -3.13 -35.40
N ASP A 122 17.08 -2.25 -34.53
CA ASP A 122 16.96 -2.37 -33.07
C ASP A 122 15.63 -1.82 -32.50
N ALA A 123 14.91 -1.02 -33.29
CA ALA A 123 13.74 -0.26 -32.84
C ALA A 123 12.59 -1.15 -32.33
N GLU A 124 12.31 -2.26 -33.02
CA GLU A 124 11.21 -3.16 -32.65
C GLU A 124 11.48 -3.86 -31.32
N ALA A 125 12.69 -4.40 -31.14
CA ALA A 125 13.09 -5.10 -29.91
C ALA A 125 13.05 -4.16 -28.69
N LEU A 126 13.60 -2.94 -28.82
CA LEU A 126 13.59 -1.96 -27.73
C LEU A 126 12.16 -1.48 -27.40
N LYS A 127 11.31 -1.32 -28.41
CA LYS A 127 9.89 -0.97 -28.23
C LYS A 127 9.11 -2.08 -27.53
N ALA A 128 9.35 -3.34 -27.91
CA ALA A 128 8.75 -4.50 -27.25
C ALA A 128 9.16 -4.58 -25.78
N PHE A 129 10.46 -4.40 -25.49
CA PHE A 129 11.00 -4.37 -24.14
C PHE A 129 10.41 -3.24 -23.28
N THR A 130 10.36 -2.02 -23.82
CA THR A 130 9.77 -0.85 -23.13
C THR A 130 8.28 -1.07 -22.86
N SER A 131 7.56 -1.65 -23.82
CA SER A 131 6.14 -1.99 -23.69
C SER A 131 5.91 -3.07 -22.62
N TYR A 132 6.82 -4.04 -22.52
CA TYR A 132 6.79 -5.07 -21.48
C TYR A 132 6.94 -4.46 -20.08
N LEU A 133 7.97 -3.63 -19.87
CA LEU A 133 8.20 -2.94 -18.60
C LEU A 133 7.02 -2.05 -18.20
N ARG A 134 6.44 -1.33 -19.17
CA ARG A 134 5.26 -0.49 -18.96
C ARG A 134 4.06 -1.32 -18.51
N ARG A 135 3.74 -2.40 -19.24
CA ARG A 135 2.59 -3.26 -18.96
C ARG A 135 2.69 -3.94 -17.59
N ARG A 136 3.91 -4.33 -17.19
CA ARG A 136 4.19 -4.96 -15.90
C ARG A 136 4.39 -3.97 -14.75
N ARG A 137 4.41 -2.66 -15.03
CA ARG A 137 4.79 -1.62 -14.06
C ARG A 137 6.11 -1.98 -13.39
N SER A 138 7.14 -2.15 -14.20
CA SER A 138 8.43 -2.67 -13.78
C SER A 138 9.59 -1.82 -14.28
N PHE A 139 10.74 -1.95 -13.62
CA PHE A 139 12.02 -1.41 -14.06
C PHE A 139 13.08 -2.52 -14.04
N THR A 140 14.22 -2.27 -14.67
CA THR A 140 15.39 -3.15 -14.56
C THR A 140 16.62 -2.31 -14.29
N TYR A 141 17.76 -2.97 -14.13
CA TYR A 141 19.01 -2.29 -13.88
C TYR A 141 20.19 -3.07 -14.44
N ALA A 142 21.29 -2.35 -14.67
CA ALA A 142 22.61 -2.94 -14.84
C ALA A 142 23.56 -2.42 -13.77
N ARG A 143 24.57 -3.21 -13.44
CA ARG A 143 25.67 -2.80 -12.56
C ARG A 143 26.74 -2.13 -13.39
N LEU A 144 27.23 -0.98 -12.93
CA LEU A 144 28.35 -0.27 -13.53
C LEU A 144 29.57 -0.48 -12.66
N ILE A 145 30.62 -1.01 -13.29
CA ILE A 145 31.88 -1.38 -12.64
C ILE A 145 32.96 -0.42 -13.11
N LEU A 146 33.69 0.16 -12.18
CA LEU A 146 34.86 1.00 -12.43
C LEU A 146 36.01 0.45 -11.60
N ASP A 147 37.14 0.15 -12.23
CA ASP A 147 38.33 -0.44 -11.59
C ASP A 147 38.00 -1.69 -10.75
N ASP A 148 37.20 -2.60 -11.31
CA ASP A 148 36.69 -3.84 -10.68
C ASP A 148 35.81 -3.63 -9.44
N VAL A 149 35.33 -2.40 -9.21
CA VAL A 149 34.40 -2.07 -8.12
C VAL A 149 33.04 -1.67 -8.67
N GLU A 150 31.96 -2.23 -8.13
CA GLU A 150 30.59 -1.79 -8.42
C GLU A 150 30.37 -0.39 -7.81
N VAL A 151 30.27 0.62 -8.67
CA VAL A 151 30.18 2.05 -8.26
C VAL A 151 28.79 2.63 -8.44
N ALA A 152 27.95 2.04 -9.29
CA ALA A 152 26.62 2.54 -9.56
C ALA A 152 25.69 1.48 -10.16
N LEU A 153 24.39 1.75 -10.04
CA LEU A 153 23.35 1.11 -10.83
C LEU A 153 22.93 2.03 -11.97
N LEU A 154 22.76 1.42 -13.14
CA LEU A 154 22.07 1.99 -14.29
C LEU A 154 20.62 1.52 -14.25
N LEU A 155 19.70 2.33 -13.73
CA LEU A 155 18.28 1.97 -13.74
C LEU A 155 17.67 2.28 -15.11
N LEU A 156 16.96 1.33 -15.70
CA LEU A 156 16.19 1.50 -16.94
C LEU A 156 14.70 1.37 -16.66
N PHE A 157 13.92 2.40 -17.04
CA PHE A 157 12.48 2.40 -16.86
C PHE A 157 11.74 3.25 -17.91
N PRO A 158 10.50 2.89 -18.28
CA PRO A 158 9.67 3.73 -19.15
C PRO A 158 9.20 5.01 -18.44
N LEU A 159 9.28 6.16 -19.11
CA LEU A 159 8.80 7.44 -18.54
C LEU A 159 7.29 7.51 -18.28
N SER A 160 6.52 6.61 -18.88
CA SER A 160 5.09 6.43 -18.59
C SER A 160 4.82 5.97 -17.15
N LEU A 161 5.83 5.48 -16.42
CA LEU A 161 5.73 5.13 -15.01
C LEU A 161 5.89 6.39 -14.15
N PHE A 162 4.75 7.05 -13.87
CA PHE A 162 4.71 8.34 -13.17
C PHE A 162 5.35 8.28 -11.77
N GLU A 163 5.22 7.14 -11.09
CA GLU A 163 5.75 6.92 -9.74
C GLU A 163 7.28 7.02 -9.73
N LEU A 164 7.94 6.33 -10.67
CA LEU A 164 9.41 6.38 -10.79
C LEU A 164 9.87 7.75 -11.27
N ARG A 165 9.14 8.36 -12.21
CA ARG A 165 9.42 9.72 -12.69
C ARG A 165 9.41 10.72 -11.55
N GLN A 166 8.39 10.67 -10.68
CA GLN A 166 8.25 11.55 -9.53
C GLN A 166 9.31 11.26 -8.47
N ALA A 167 9.52 9.98 -8.14
CA ALA A 167 10.45 9.59 -7.08
C ALA A 167 11.92 9.92 -7.42
N LEU A 168 12.33 9.72 -8.68
CA LEU A 168 13.67 10.05 -9.15
C LEU A 168 13.83 11.54 -9.51
N LYS A 169 12.75 12.32 -9.55
CA LYS A 169 12.72 13.73 -9.99
C LYS A 169 13.29 13.92 -11.40
N VAL A 170 12.79 13.12 -12.36
CA VAL A 170 13.28 13.16 -13.75
C VAL A 170 13.03 14.56 -14.37
N PRO A 171 14.04 15.21 -14.97
CA PRO A 171 13.91 16.52 -15.60
C PRO A 171 12.87 16.54 -16.74
N GLN A 172 12.18 17.68 -16.88
CA GLN A 172 11.12 17.84 -17.89
C GLN A 172 11.62 17.75 -19.34
N GLU A 173 12.88 18.12 -19.57
CA GLU A 173 13.53 18.10 -20.90
C GLU A 173 13.66 16.67 -21.49
N LEU A 174 13.54 15.65 -20.64
CA LEU A 174 13.60 14.25 -21.05
C LEU A 174 12.21 13.65 -21.29
N VAL A 175 11.13 14.40 -21.04
CA VAL A 175 9.76 13.89 -21.04
C VAL A 175 9.25 13.71 -22.46
N ASP A 176 9.57 12.56 -23.03
CA ASP A 176 8.85 11.96 -24.15
C ASP A 176 8.06 10.75 -23.62
N ALA A 177 6.75 10.73 -23.84
CA ALA A 177 5.83 9.74 -23.26
C ALA A 177 6.19 8.29 -23.65
N ASN A 178 6.94 8.09 -24.73
CA ASN A 178 7.35 6.78 -25.22
C ASN A 178 8.83 6.44 -25.03
N ALA A 179 9.61 7.32 -24.40
CA ALA A 179 11.03 7.07 -24.20
C ALA A 179 11.31 6.15 -23.00
N LEU A 180 12.27 5.25 -23.20
CA LEU A 180 12.98 4.57 -22.13
C LEU A 180 14.06 5.51 -21.60
N VAL A 181 14.18 5.63 -20.27
CA VAL A 181 15.18 6.48 -19.63
C VAL A 181 16.11 5.66 -18.78
N ALA A 182 17.37 6.05 -18.82
CA ALA A 182 18.44 5.58 -17.97
C ALA A 182 18.68 6.58 -16.83
N ALA A 183 18.75 6.11 -15.59
CA ALA A 183 19.18 6.89 -14.44
C ALA A 183 20.48 6.31 -13.87
N LEU A 184 21.49 7.17 -13.69
CA LEU A 184 22.74 6.82 -13.04
C LEU A 184 22.60 7.02 -11.54
N VAL A 185 22.56 5.91 -10.81
CA VAL A 185 22.35 5.93 -9.37
C VAL A 185 23.59 5.35 -8.69
N PRO A 186 24.42 6.18 -8.02
CA PRO A 186 25.60 5.69 -7.34
C PRO A 186 25.22 4.71 -6.24
N TRP A 187 26.02 3.66 -6.15
CA TRP A 187 25.85 2.61 -5.18
C TRP A 187 26.67 2.98 -3.94
N GLU A 188 26.01 3.17 -2.78
CA GLU A 188 26.71 3.61 -1.56
C GLU A 188 27.37 2.45 -0.81
N LEU A 189 27.02 1.22 -1.15
CA LEU A 189 27.49 0.00 -0.48
C LEU A 189 28.69 -0.60 -1.22
N SER A 190 29.91 -0.20 -0.87
CA SER A 190 31.10 -0.92 -1.37
C SER A 190 31.04 -2.41 -0.99
N TRP A 191 31.59 -3.33 -1.80
CA TRP A 191 31.60 -4.76 -1.48
C TRP A 191 32.26 -5.06 -0.13
N ARG A 192 33.36 -4.37 0.19
CA ARG A 192 33.99 -4.44 1.51
C ARG A 192 33.09 -3.89 2.59
N THR A 193 32.37 -2.79 2.33
CA THR A 193 31.34 -2.32 3.25
C THR A 193 30.22 -3.34 3.38
N TYR A 194 29.82 -4.08 2.34
CA TYR A 194 28.79 -5.10 2.44
C TYR A 194 29.23 -6.32 3.26
N GLU A 195 30.48 -6.77 3.09
CA GLU A 195 31.10 -7.87 3.86
C GLU A 195 31.46 -7.46 5.30
N ASP A 196 32.03 -6.25 5.49
CA ASP A 196 32.50 -5.74 6.79
C ASP A 196 31.40 -5.06 7.60
N ALA A 197 30.31 -4.61 6.97
CA ALA A 197 29.28 -3.91 7.72
C ALA A 197 28.47 -4.87 8.56
N LEU A 198 28.73 -4.78 9.86
CA LEU A 198 27.95 -3.97 10.81
C LEU A 198 26.57 -3.38 10.41
N TRP A 199 25.92 -3.64 9.25
CA TRP A 199 24.48 -3.35 9.03
C TRP A 199 23.56 -4.37 9.73
N LEU A 200 24.16 -5.31 10.48
CA LEU A 200 23.55 -5.93 11.66
C LEU A 200 23.35 -4.93 12.83
N SER A 201 24.10 -3.83 12.86
CA SER A 201 23.86 -2.69 13.75
C SER A 201 23.23 -1.53 12.96
N PRO A 202 22.07 -1.03 13.42
CA PRO A 202 21.35 0.05 12.75
C PRO A 202 22.19 1.34 12.82
N ARG A 203 22.64 1.86 11.69
CA ARG A 203 22.92 3.29 11.61
C ARG A 203 21.60 4.04 11.62
N SER A 204 21.55 5.09 12.43
CA SER A 204 20.36 5.87 12.76
C SER A 204 19.64 6.38 11.52
N LEU A 205 18.61 5.64 11.11
CA LEU A 205 17.38 6.28 10.66
C LEU A 205 16.64 6.63 11.95
N GLU A 206 16.24 7.88 12.08
CA GLU A 206 15.18 8.32 12.99
C GLU A 206 14.09 7.23 13.10
N PRO A 207 13.60 6.96 14.32
CA PRO A 207 12.91 5.72 14.68
C PRO A 207 11.58 5.58 13.94
N SER A 208 11.60 4.92 12.77
CA SER A 208 10.38 4.39 12.19
C SER A 208 9.88 3.25 13.06
N GLN A 209 8.56 3.24 13.28
CA GLN A 209 7.79 2.50 14.28
C GLN A 209 7.84 0.97 14.17
N ASN A 210 8.76 0.41 13.38
CA ASN A 210 8.72 -0.98 12.91
C ASN A 210 9.88 -1.85 13.43
N ARG A 211 10.60 -1.42 14.48
CA ARG A 211 11.40 -2.36 15.28
C ARG A 211 10.50 -3.07 16.28
N PRO A 212 10.64 -4.40 16.50
CA PRO A 212 10.21 -4.99 17.74
C PRO A 212 10.82 -4.14 18.87
N PRO A 213 10.03 -3.64 19.84
CA PRO A 213 10.55 -2.76 20.89
C PRO A 213 11.82 -3.38 21.48
N ALA A 214 12.86 -2.59 21.74
CA ALA A 214 14.10 -3.11 22.36
C ALA A 214 13.79 -3.94 23.63
N ALA A 215 12.72 -3.55 24.34
CA ALA A 215 12.12 -4.26 25.45
C ALA A 215 11.73 -5.72 25.16
N VAL A 216 11.31 -6.07 23.94
CA VAL A 216 11.01 -7.46 23.53
C VAL A 216 12.29 -8.26 23.45
N PHE A 217 13.32 -7.74 22.77
CA PHE A 217 14.62 -8.42 22.68
C PHE A 217 15.28 -8.56 24.06
N GLU A 218 15.22 -7.54 24.91
CA GLU A 218 15.74 -7.60 26.28
C GLU A 218 14.96 -8.60 27.15
N ALA A 219 13.62 -8.61 27.06
CA ALA A 219 12.79 -9.58 27.79
C ALA A 219 13.08 -11.02 27.34
N LEU A 220 13.32 -11.22 26.04
CA LEU A 220 13.68 -12.52 25.48
C LEU A 220 15.07 -12.98 25.89
N GLN A 221 16.06 -12.09 25.92
CA GLN A 221 17.42 -12.43 26.41
C GLN A 221 17.42 -12.83 27.89
N LYS A 222 16.52 -12.23 28.69
CA LYS A 222 16.38 -12.55 30.12
C LYS A 222 15.52 -13.80 30.36
N SER A 223 14.77 -14.26 29.36
CA SER A 223 13.89 -15.41 29.49
C SER A 223 14.61 -16.70 29.10
N SER A 224 14.72 -17.64 30.03
CA SER A 224 15.25 -19.00 29.77
C SER A 224 14.33 -19.85 28.88
N ILE A 225 13.15 -19.33 28.54
CA ILE A 225 12.11 -20.07 27.81
C ILE A 225 12.37 -20.03 26.30
N PHE A 226 13.02 -18.98 25.79
CA PHE A 226 13.17 -18.78 24.35
C PHE A 226 14.57 -19.12 23.86
N PRO A 227 14.68 -19.87 22.75
CA PRO A 227 15.98 -20.24 22.19
C PRO A 227 16.67 -19.01 21.60
N ASN A 228 17.88 -18.71 22.06
CA ASN A 228 18.72 -17.66 21.48
C ASN A 228 19.34 -18.14 20.15
N THR A 229 18.50 -18.40 19.15
CA THR A 229 18.91 -18.92 17.84
C THR A 229 18.78 -17.84 16.75
N PRO A 230 19.67 -17.83 15.74
CA PRO A 230 19.56 -16.89 14.62
C PRO A 230 18.21 -16.95 13.90
N LEU A 231 17.59 -18.13 13.82
CA LEU A 231 16.28 -18.31 13.22
C LEU A 231 15.18 -17.58 14.01
N PHE A 232 15.19 -17.67 15.34
CA PHE A 232 14.22 -16.98 16.17
C PHE A 232 14.36 -15.45 16.08
N HIS A 233 15.59 -14.93 16.03
CA HIS A 233 15.82 -13.50 15.77
C HIS A 233 15.26 -13.05 14.42
N ARG A 234 15.41 -13.87 13.37
CA ARG A 234 14.83 -13.60 12.05
C ARG A 234 13.30 -13.58 12.10
N VAL A 235 12.69 -14.56 12.78
CA VAL A 235 11.24 -14.63 13.00
C VAL A 235 10.72 -13.33 13.61
N LEU A 236 11.32 -12.88 14.71
CA LEU A 236 10.90 -11.66 15.41
C LEU A 236 11.08 -10.41 14.56
N ARG A 237 12.17 -10.34 13.79
CA ARG A 237 12.47 -9.19 12.93
C ARG A 237 11.54 -9.10 11.72
N ILE A 238 11.28 -10.23 11.05
CA ILE A 238 10.48 -10.26 9.82
C ILE A 238 8.99 -10.14 10.15
N LEU A 239 8.52 -10.89 11.14
CA LEU A 239 7.11 -10.89 11.52
C LEU A 239 6.77 -9.77 12.50
N MET A 240 7.74 -9.02 13.01
CA MET A 240 7.52 -7.91 13.94
C MET A 240 6.60 -8.30 15.11
N VAL A 241 6.84 -9.47 15.71
CA VAL A 241 5.94 -10.05 16.71
C VAL A 241 5.77 -9.11 17.92
N PRO A 242 4.54 -8.66 18.25
CA PRO A 242 4.32 -7.79 19.39
C PRO A 242 4.46 -8.57 20.71
N ARG A 243 4.92 -7.88 21.76
CA ARG A 243 5.08 -8.47 23.10
C ARG A 243 3.79 -9.10 23.62
N THR A 244 2.66 -8.44 23.40
CA THR A 244 1.34 -8.90 23.82
C THR A 244 0.98 -10.26 23.21
N LEU A 245 1.35 -10.50 21.95
CA LEU A 245 1.16 -11.79 21.31
C LEU A 245 2.12 -12.84 21.88
N LEU A 246 3.39 -12.48 22.07
CA LEU A 246 4.37 -13.37 22.70
C LEU A 246 3.86 -13.86 24.06
N ASP A 247 3.45 -12.94 24.93
CA ASP A 247 2.92 -13.25 26.26
C ASP A 247 1.65 -14.12 26.15
N PHE A 248 0.73 -13.76 25.25
CA PHE A 248 -0.50 -14.52 25.02
C PHE A 248 -0.24 -15.97 24.55
N MET A 249 0.67 -16.16 23.60
CA MET A 249 0.99 -17.48 23.02
C MET A 249 1.89 -18.33 23.92
N SER A 250 2.65 -17.72 24.82
CA SER A 250 3.54 -18.44 25.76
C SER A 250 2.80 -19.18 26.86
N THR A 251 1.53 -18.85 27.06
CA THR A 251 0.69 -19.57 28.02
C THR A 251 0.32 -20.97 27.50
N PRO A 252 0.17 -21.97 28.37
CA PRO A 252 -0.18 -23.33 27.96
C PRO A 252 -1.53 -23.40 27.22
N ASN A 253 -1.68 -24.43 26.38
CA ASN A 253 -2.93 -24.75 25.68
C ASN A 253 -3.45 -23.59 24.81
N ARG A 254 -2.66 -23.23 23.80
CA ARG A 254 -3.00 -22.24 22.78
C ARG A 254 -3.19 -22.91 21.41
N PRO A 255 -4.36 -23.53 21.17
CA PRO A 255 -4.69 -24.03 19.84
C PRO A 255 -4.88 -22.86 18.87
N TYR A 256 -4.34 -23.00 17.66
CA TYR A 256 -4.45 -21.99 16.61
C TYR A 256 -4.77 -22.62 15.25
N CYS A 257 -5.20 -21.79 14.31
CA CYS A 257 -5.25 -22.14 12.89
C CYS A 257 -4.66 -21.02 12.01
N LEU A 258 -4.25 -21.39 10.80
CA LEU A 258 -3.68 -20.46 9.82
C LEU A 258 -4.60 -20.34 8.60
N TRP A 259 -4.75 -19.12 8.08
CA TRP A 259 -5.39 -18.79 6.82
C TRP A 259 -4.42 -18.06 5.91
N TYR A 260 -3.87 -18.76 4.91
CA TYR A 260 -2.83 -18.25 4.00
C TYR A 260 -3.16 -18.50 2.52
N ALA A 261 -4.44 -18.69 2.20
CA ALA A 261 -4.88 -18.96 0.84
C ALA A 261 -4.43 -17.84 -0.12
N ASN A 262 -3.77 -18.22 -1.22
CA ASN A 262 -3.30 -17.33 -2.30
C ASN A 262 -2.30 -16.23 -1.90
N ALA A 263 -1.64 -16.34 -0.75
CA ALA A 263 -1.01 -15.17 -0.12
C ALA A 263 0.50 -14.99 -0.37
N ASP A 264 1.21 -16.07 -0.74
CA ASP A 264 2.69 -16.09 -0.71
C ASP A 264 3.31 -16.31 -2.11
N GLY A 265 2.57 -16.08 -3.20
CA GLY A 265 3.06 -16.27 -4.58
C GLY A 265 3.38 -17.72 -4.98
N VAL A 266 3.29 -18.67 -4.05
CA VAL A 266 3.52 -20.10 -4.27
C VAL A 266 2.24 -20.88 -4.01
N HIS A 267 1.48 -21.16 -5.05
CA HIS A 267 0.39 -22.13 -4.99
C HIS A 267 0.98 -23.53 -5.21
N PRO A 268 0.78 -24.54 -4.35
CA PRO A 268 -0.02 -24.64 -3.12
C PRO A 268 0.81 -24.68 -1.82
N SER A 269 2.09 -24.31 -1.84
CA SER A 269 3.00 -24.52 -0.71
C SER A 269 3.00 -23.35 0.28
N ARG A 270 3.28 -23.63 1.57
CA ARG A 270 3.47 -22.58 2.57
C ARG A 270 4.66 -21.70 2.18
N GLY A 271 4.45 -20.39 2.08
CA GLY A 271 5.54 -19.45 1.83
C GLY A 271 6.44 -19.26 3.05
N TYR A 272 7.45 -18.42 2.86
CA TYR A 272 8.52 -18.24 3.83
C TYR A 272 8.01 -17.63 5.14
N GLU A 273 7.18 -16.59 5.09
CA GLU A 273 6.65 -15.92 6.28
C GLU A 273 5.72 -16.84 7.09
N THR A 274 4.91 -17.66 6.41
CA THR A 274 4.10 -18.71 7.05
C THR A 274 4.97 -19.74 7.80
N LYS A 275 6.12 -20.14 7.24
CA LYS A 275 7.07 -21.03 7.94
C LYS A 275 7.71 -20.36 9.16
N LEU A 276 8.02 -19.06 9.07
CA LEU A 276 8.53 -18.30 10.21
C LEU A 276 7.48 -18.21 11.33
N LEU A 277 6.22 -18.00 10.99
CA LEU A 277 5.13 -17.95 11.98
C LEU A 277 4.96 -19.31 12.66
N GLN A 278 5.00 -20.41 11.90
CA GLN A 278 4.94 -21.75 12.50
C GLN A 278 6.13 -22.02 13.42
N THR A 279 7.31 -21.52 13.08
CA THR A 279 8.49 -21.62 13.94
C THR A 279 8.26 -20.86 15.26
N PHE A 280 7.75 -19.63 15.19
CA PHE A 280 7.35 -18.84 16.36
C PHE A 280 6.37 -19.62 17.26
N LEU A 281 5.29 -20.13 16.67
CA LEU A 281 4.22 -20.82 17.38
C LEU A 281 4.69 -22.14 17.98
N THR A 282 5.58 -22.86 17.29
CA THR A 282 6.22 -24.08 17.80
C THR A 282 7.07 -23.80 19.03
N ILE A 283 7.84 -22.70 19.02
CA ILE A 283 8.63 -22.26 20.17
C ILE A 283 7.72 -21.93 21.37
N CYS A 284 6.57 -21.32 21.10
CA CYS A 284 5.54 -21.06 22.12
C CYS A 284 4.80 -22.32 22.59
N LYS A 285 5.12 -23.51 22.06
CA LYS A 285 4.39 -24.78 22.30
C LYS A 285 2.91 -24.69 21.96
N ALA A 286 2.55 -23.80 21.03
CA ALA A 286 1.19 -23.67 20.52
C ALA A 286 0.88 -24.81 19.55
N ARG A 287 -0.40 -25.21 19.45
CA ARG A 287 -0.81 -26.37 18.64
C ARG A 287 -1.63 -25.92 17.44
N ASP A 288 -1.17 -26.24 16.23
CA ASP A 288 -2.01 -26.11 15.04
C ASP A 288 -3.11 -27.18 15.07
N VAL A 289 -4.36 -26.75 15.05
CA VAL A 289 -5.54 -27.64 15.06
C VAL A 289 -6.35 -27.56 13.76
N GLY A 290 -5.90 -26.74 12.81
CA GLY A 290 -6.59 -26.53 11.53
C GLY A 290 -7.87 -25.69 11.62
N ILE A 291 -8.40 -25.35 10.45
CA ILE A 291 -9.48 -24.36 10.29
C ILE A 291 -10.88 -24.82 10.74
N LYS A 292 -11.06 -26.10 11.08
CA LYS A 292 -12.36 -26.67 11.49
C LYS A 292 -12.47 -26.88 13.01
N ALA A 293 -11.35 -26.85 13.72
CA ALA A 293 -11.33 -27.07 15.16
C ALA A 293 -11.57 -25.76 15.93
N ASP A 294 -11.84 -25.91 17.23
CA ASP A 294 -11.90 -24.80 18.16
C ASP A 294 -10.49 -24.25 18.44
N VAL A 295 -10.35 -22.93 18.38
CA VAL A 295 -9.06 -22.22 18.45
C VAL A 295 -9.12 -21.05 19.41
N ARG A 296 -7.96 -20.68 19.94
CA ARG A 296 -7.76 -19.44 20.70
C ARG A 296 -7.22 -18.31 19.83
N ALA A 297 -6.56 -18.65 18.73
CA ALA A 297 -6.01 -17.69 17.77
C ALA A 297 -6.25 -18.12 16.32
N VAL A 298 -6.62 -17.15 15.49
CA VAL A 298 -6.68 -17.29 14.03
C VAL A 298 -5.61 -16.38 13.44
N PHE A 299 -4.63 -16.93 12.74
CA PHE A 299 -3.63 -16.14 12.02
C PHE A 299 -3.96 -16.10 10.54
N VAL A 300 -4.00 -14.91 9.96
CA VAL A 300 -4.37 -14.64 8.58
C VAL A 300 -3.18 -14.00 7.88
N HIS A 301 -2.66 -14.61 6.82
CA HIS A 301 -1.63 -13.95 6.03
C HIS A 301 -2.23 -12.69 5.39
N ILE A 302 -1.51 -11.58 5.41
CA ILE A 302 -2.05 -10.30 4.97
C ILE A 302 -2.46 -10.31 3.49
N GLY A 303 -1.78 -11.10 2.66
CA GLY A 303 -2.17 -11.37 1.27
C GLY A 303 -3.43 -12.24 1.09
N ALA A 304 -3.87 -12.95 2.13
CA ALA A 304 -5.05 -13.83 2.11
C ALA A 304 -6.34 -13.13 2.54
N LEU A 305 -6.26 -11.88 3.01
CA LEU A 305 -7.38 -11.14 3.61
C LEU A 305 -8.60 -11.11 2.68
N ALA A 306 -8.39 -10.92 1.37
CA ALA A 306 -9.47 -10.86 0.38
C ALA A 306 -10.31 -12.14 0.27
N THR A 307 -9.85 -13.25 0.86
CA THR A 307 -10.58 -14.53 0.92
C THR A 307 -10.96 -14.92 2.34
N LEU A 308 -10.69 -14.08 3.35
CA LEU A 308 -10.93 -14.38 4.75
C LEU A 308 -12.40 -14.72 5.02
N TYR A 309 -13.32 -14.09 4.28
CA TYR A 309 -14.75 -14.36 4.33
C TYR A 309 -15.11 -15.85 4.08
N LYS A 310 -14.22 -16.60 3.42
CA LYS A 310 -14.37 -18.05 3.18
C LYS A 310 -13.88 -18.93 4.34
N LEU A 311 -13.34 -18.34 5.41
CA LEU A 311 -12.92 -19.09 6.59
C LEU A 311 -14.17 -19.73 7.23
N PRO A 312 -14.17 -21.07 7.45
CA PRO A 312 -15.31 -21.75 8.04
C PRO A 312 -15.70 -21.16 9.40
N ALA A 313 -17.01 -20.96 9.59
CA ALA A 313 -17.60 -20.45 10.83
C ALA A 313 -17.01 -19.09 11.28
N LEU A 314 -16.57 -18.22 10.35
CA LEU A 314 -15.98 -16.92 10.70
C LEU A 314 -16.94 -16.02 11.49
N ALA A 315 -18.20 -15.91 11.05
CA ALA A 315 -19.24 -15.14 11.76
C ALA A 315 -19.46 -15.69 13.17
N GLU A 316 -19.69 -17.02 13.28
CA GLU A 316 -19.84 -17.70 14.56
C GLU A 316 -18.65 -17.51 15.50
N ARG A 317 -17.41 -17.58 15.00
CA ARG A 317 -16.18 -17.35 15.78
C ARG A 317 -16.10 -15.91 16.31
N ARG A 318 -16.55 -14.93 15.52
CA ARG A 318 -16.59 -13.52 15.95
C ARG A 318 -17.68 -13.29 16.98
N TYR A 319 -18.85 -13.92 16.80
CA TYR A 319 -20.02 -13.79 17.66
C TYR A 319 -19.89 -14.55 19.00
N LYS A 320 -19.68 -15.87 18.97
CA LYS A 320 -19.76 -16.73 20.16
C LYS A 320 -18.51 -16.74 21.04
N ARG A 321 -17.37 -16.27 20.53
CA ARG A 321 -16.05 -16.46 21.15
C ARG A 321 -15.31 -15.14 21.34
N PRO A 322 -15.72 -14.25 22.25
CA PRO A 322 -15.02 -12.99 22.50
C PRO A 322 -13.57 -13.18 22.97
N ASP A 323 -13.24 -14.36 23.51
CA ASP A 323 -11.89 -14.74 23.96
C ASP A 323 -10.93 -15.17 22.83
N LEU A 324 -11.45 -15.38 21.61
CA LEU A 324 -10.68 -15.75 20.42
C LEU A 324 -10.07 -14.49 19.81
N ARG A 325 -8.79 -14.56 19.45
CA ARG A 325 -8.05 -13.45 18.83
C ARG A 325 -7.76 -13.70 17.36
N PHE A 326 -7.91 -12.67 16.53
CA PHE A 326 -7.52 -12.71 15.13
C PHE A 326 -6.25 -11.90 14.93
N TYR A 327 -5.31 -12.43 14.17
CA TYR A 327 -4.04 -11.77 13.87
C TYR A 327 -3.80 -11.77 12.37
N THR A 328 -3.43 -10.62 11.78
CA THR A 328 -2.75 -10.62 10.48
C THR A 328 -1.28 -10.93 10.67
N TYR A 329 -0.62 -11.50 9.65
CA TYR A 329 0.84 -11.66 9.62
C TYR A 329 1.40 -11.54 8.19
N GLY A 330 2.71 -11.27 8.11
CA GLY A 330 3.46 -11.27 6.86
C GLY A 330 3.43 -9.94 6.09
N SER A 331 3.82 -9.98 4.83
CA SER A 331 3.94 -8.85 3.93
C SER A 331 3.22 -9.11 2.61
N HIS A 332 2.74 -8.06 1.94
CA HIS A 332 2.11 -8.20 0.62
C HIS A 332 2.20 -6.88 -0.16
N GLU A 333 2.47 -6.95 -1.47
CA GLU A 333 2.71 -5.80 -2.35
C GLU A 333 1.53 -4.81 -2.44
N ASN A 334 0.30 -5.33 -2.33
CA ASN A 334 -0.92 -4.53 -2.36
C ASN A 334 -1.33 -3.96 -1.00
N VAL A 335 -0.49 -4.14 0.03
CA VAL A 335 -0.77 -3.68 1.39
C VAL A 335 0.37 -2.81 1.86
N SER A 336 0.03 -1.65 2.43
CA SER A 336 1.01 -0.67 2.86
C SER A 336 1.97 -1.25 3.92
N PRO A 337 3.29 -0.93 3.89
CA PRO A 337 4.28 -1.53 4.78
C PRO A 337 4.08 -1.28 6.28
N ASP A 338 3.38 -0.20 6.66
CA ASP A 338 2.93 0.05 8.05
C ASP A 338 1.95 -1.03 8.55
N ARG A 339 1.36 -1.79 7.63
CA ARG A 339 0.47 -2.91 7.94
C ARG A 339 1.16 -4.26 7.94
N TRP A 340 2.44 -4.36 7.59
CA TRP A 340 3.15 -5.63 7.56
C TRP A 340 3.50 -6.15 8.97
N GLY A 341 3.86 -7.42 9.04
CA GLY A 341 4.15 -8.09 10.31
C GLY A 341 2.87 -8.52 11.03
N VAL A 342 3.01 -8.86 12.31
CA VAL A 342 1.94 -9.45 13.10
C VAL A 342 1.17 -8.38 13.85
N ARG A 343 -0.15 -8.34 13.64
CA ARG A 343 -1.05 -7.38 14.28
C ARG A 343 -2.39 -8.02 14.60
N GLU A 344 -2.96 -7.65 15.74
CA GLU A 344 -4.32 -8.04 16.12
C GLU A 344 -5.37 -7.31 15.29
N ILE A 345 -6.38 -8.03 14.83
CA ILE A 345 -7.54 -7.51 14.10
C ILE A 345 -8.82 -8.04 14.74
N PHE A 346 -9.94 -7.40 14.47
CA PHE A 346 -11.27 -7.74 14.97
C PHE A 346 -11.32 -7.88 16.50
N PRO A 347 -10.86 -6.87 17.26
CA PRO A 347 -10.75 -7.00 18.71
C PRO A 347 -12.12 -7.14 19.38
N LEU A 348 -13.01 -6.15 19.23
CA LEU A 348 -14.27 -6.00 19.97
C LEU A 348 -15.33 -5.30 19.11
N GLY A 349 -16.58 -5.18 19.60
CA GLY A 349 -17.61 -4.36 18.94
C GLY A 349 -18.11 -4.90 17.60
N GLY A 350 -18.73 -4.03 16.81
CA GLY A 350 -19.24 -4.43 15.49
C GLY A 350 -19.80 -3.32 14.63
N VAL A 351 -20.00 -3.65 13.36
CA VAL A 351 -20.68 -2.79 12.38
C VAL A 351 -21.99 -3.46 11.97
N VAL A 352 -23.08 -2.69 11.99
CA VAL A 352 -24.44 -3.14 11.66
C VAL A 352 -24.92 -2.50 10.37
N THR A 353 -25.60 -3.27 9.53
CA THR A 353 -26.36 -2.77 8.38
C THR A 353 -27.71 -3.47 8.25
N PHE A 354 -28.57 -2.98 7.38
CA PHE A 354 -29.98 -3.35 7.33
C PHE A 354 -30.40 -3.75 5.91
N THR A 355 -31.20 -4.80 5.79
CA THR A 355 -31.91 -5.10 4.53
C THR A 355 -33.14 -4.21 4.40
N PRO A 356 -33.62 -3.92 3.17
CA PRO A 356 -34.86 -3.16 3.00
C PRO A 356 -36.06 -3.83 3.71
N ALA A 357 -36.14 -5.16 3.66
CA ALA A 357 -37.25 -5.90 4.26
C ALA A 357 -37.25 -5.80 5.79
N ALA A 358 -36.08 -5.81 6.44
CA ALA A 358 -35.99 -5.69 7.89
C ALA A 358 -36.53 -4.34 8.40
N VAL A 359 -36.17 -3.25 7.71
CA VAL A 359 -36.62 -1.91 8.08
C VAL A 359 -38.14 -1.81 7.93
N ILE A 360 -38.72 -2.31 6.82
CA ILE A 360 -40.17 -2.27 6.59
C ILE A 360 -40.93 -3.13 7.60
N GLU A 361 -40.40 -4.31 7.95
CA GLU A 361 -41.03 -5.22 8.91
C GLU A 361 -41.19 -4.58 10.29
N ASN A 362 -40.23 -3.77 10.73
CA ASN A 362 -40.32 -3.02 11.98
C ASN A 362 -39.53 -1.70 11.93
N ILE A 363 -40.16 -0.65 11.39
CA ILE A 363 -39.55 0.68 11.21
C ILE A 363 -39.15 1.28 12.57
N VAL A 364 -40.06 1.26 13.55
CA VAL A 364 -39.84 1.88 14.86
C VAL A 364 -38.69 1.19 15.60
N GLY A 365 -38.71 -0.14 15.67
CA GLY A 365 -37.64 -0.88 16.32
C GLY A 365 -36.29 -0.74 15.61
N THR A 366 -36.29 -0.55 14.29
CA THR A 366 -35.06 -0.22 13.54
C THR A 366 -34.50 1.13 13.98
N TYR A 367 -35.34 2.16 14.12
CA TYR A 367 -34.90 3.47 14.59
C TYR A 367 -34.38 3.43 16.02
N GLU A 368 -35.03 2.67 16.90
CA GLU A 368 -34.57 2.45 18.28
C GLU A 368 -33.20 1.76 18.29
N LEU A 369 -33.01 0.72 17.48
CA LEU A 369 -31.70 0.05 17.39
C LEU A 369 -30.61 0.99 16.86
N ILE A 370 -30.88 1.80 15.84
CA ILE A 370 -29.92 2.80 15.34
C ILE A 370 -29.51 3.76 16.46
N LYS A 371 -30.47 4.26 17.25
CA LYS A 371 -30.17 5.15 18.38
C LYS A 371 -29.35 4.45 19.47
N LYS A 372 -29.68 3.20 19.82
CA LYS A 372 -28.87 2.40 20.75
C LYS A 372 -27.44 2.19 20.22
N ILE A 373 -27.27 1.96 18.91
CA ILE A 373 -25.94 1.82 18.31
C ILE A 373 -25.16 3.14 18.35
N ASP A 374 -25.79 4.27 18.06
CA ASP A 374 -25.19 5.61 18.13
C ASP A 374 -24.67 5.95 19.55
N GLU A 375 -25.40 5.52 20.58
CA GLU A 375 -24.99 5.68 21.98
C GLU A 375 -23.84 4.74 22.40
N HIS A 376 -23.57 3.69 21.62
CA HIS A 376 -22.65 2.63 21.99
C HIS A 376 -21.22 2.87 21.47
N PRO A 377 -20.18 2.94 22.34
CA PRO A 377 -18.83 3.36 21.94
C PRO A 377 -18.08 2.40 21.01
N LEU A 378 -18.44 1.11 21.00
CA LEU A 378 -17.79 0.07 20.19
C LEU A 378 -18.60 -0.37 18.97
N TRP A 379 -19.73 0.27 18.69
CA TRP A 379 -20.61 -0.13 17.61
C TRP A 379 -20.89 1.02 16.68
N GLN A 380 -21.09 0.69 15.40
CA GLN A 380 -21.43 1.64 14.36
C GLN A 380 -22.49 1.02 13.47
N CYS A 381 -23.34 1.85 12.88
CA CYS A 381 -24.27 1.38 11.86
C CYS A 381 -24.22 2.22 10.60
N TYR A 382 -24.44 1.55 9.48
CA TYR A 382 -24.49 2.18 8.17
C TYR A 382 -25.55 1.56 7.30
N ILE A 383 -25.98 2.32 6.30
CA ILE A 383 -26.94 1.88 5.29
C ILE A 383 -26.42 2.22 3.90
N LEU A 384 -26.72 1.36 2.93
CA LEU A 384 -26.37 1.61 1.53
C LEU A 384 -27.37 2.58 0.87
N PRO A 385 -26.92 3.45 -0.05
CA PRO A 385 -27.82 4.29 -0.86
C PRO A 385 -28.89 3.50 -1.60
N SER A 386 -28.56 2.31 -2.11
CA SER A 386 -29.50 1.43 -2.80
C SER A 386 -30.58 0.86 -1.88
N VAL A 387 -30.26 0.65 -0.60
CA VAL A 387 -31.24 0.21 0.41
C VAL A 387 -32.22 1.35 0.68
N VAL A 388 -31.74 2.59 0.90
CA VAL A 388 -32.61 3.77 1.10
C VAL A 388 -33.52 3.98 -0.12
N ALA A 389 -32.97 3.91 -1.33
CA ALA A 389 -33.76 4.04 -2.55
C ALA A 389 -34.83 2.94 -2.69
N MET A 390 -34.47 1.69 -2.39
CA MET A 390 -35.41 0.57 -2.44
C MET A 390 -36.51 0.71 -1.40
N LEU A 391 -36.17 1.12 -0.18
CA LEU A 391 -37.14 1.42 0.86
C LEU A 391 -38.14 2.48 0.39
N ALA A 392 -37.65 3.58 -0.18
CA ALA A 392 -38.50 4.63 -0.73
C ALA A 392 -39.41 4.12 -1.86
N MET A 393 -38.93 3.22 -2.73
CA MET A 393 -39.74 2.62 -3.79
C MET A 393 -40.82 1.68 -3.24
N LEU A 394 -40.49 0.89 -2.21
CA LEU A 394 -41.41 -0.10 -1.63
C LEU A 394 -42.52 0.54 -0.78
N THR A 395 -42.24 1.66 -0.11
CA THR A 395 -43.22 2.31 0.78
C THR A 395 -44.18 3.24 0.04
N CYS A 396 -43.85 3.71 -1.16
CA CYS A 396 -44.58 4.77 -1.85
C CYS A 396 -45.68 4.29 -2.83
N GLN A 397 -45.96 2.98 -2.95
CA GLN A 397 -47.08 2.41 -3.73
C GLN A 397 -47.34 3.12 -5.08
N ASP A 398 -46.32 3.17 -5.95
CA ASP A 398 -46.31 3.82 -7.28
C ASP A 398 -46.31 5.36 -7.31
N GLN A 399 -46.35 6.03 -6.16
CA GLN A 399 -46.13 7.48 -6.06
C GLN A 399 -44.63 7.83 -6.08
N ALA A 400 -44.30 9.04 -6.54
CA ALA A 400 -42.93 9.53 -6.56
C ALA A 400 -42.44 9.85 -5.12
N PRO A 401 -41.37 9.20 -4.61
CA PRO A 401 -40.95 9.38 -3.21
C PRO A 401 -40.60 10.82 -2.83
N LEU A 402 -40.00 11.59 -3.76
CA LEU A 402 -39.67 13.00 -3.52
C LEU A 402 -40.92 13.87 -3.34
N THR A 403 -42.00 13.56 -4.04
CA THR A 403 -43.27 14.30 -3.91
C THR A 403 -43.91 14.05 -2.54
N LEU A 404 -43.90 12.79 -2.07
CA LEU A 404 -44.38 12.45 -0.73
C LEU A 404 -43.52 13.09 0.36
N PHE A 405 -42.20 13.19 0.15
CA PHE A 405 -41.29 13.89 1.05
C PHE A 405 -41.63 15.38 1.12
N ASP A 406 -41.78 16.04 -0.03
CA ASP A 406 -42.12 17.47 -0.11
C ASP A 406 -43.50 17.77 0.53
N GLN A 407 -44.39 16.79 0.63
CA GLN A 407 -45.70 16.88 1.27
C GLN A 407 -45.69 16.56 2.78
N GLY A 408 -44.58 16.06 3.32
CA GLY A 408 -44.49 15.61 4.71
C GLY A 408 -45.19 14.27 4.99
N GLU A 409 -45.48 13.49 3.94
CA GLU A 409 -46.17 12.19 4.01
C GLU A 409 -45.21 11.00 3.82
N PHE A 410 -43.90 11.26 3.73
CA PHE A 410 -42.90 10.23 3.53
C PHE A 410 -42.66 9.42 4.82
N LEU A 411 -43.05 8.14 4.79
CA LEU A 411 -43.00 7.24 5.95
C LEU A 411 -41.60 7.09 6.58
N LEU A 412 -40.54 7.27 5.78
CA LEU A 412 -39.15 7.04 6.19
C LEU A 412 -38.38 8.35 6.46
N ASP A 413 -39.10 9.45 6.71
CA ASP A 413 -38.48 10.73 7.05
C ASP A 413 -37.55 10.61 8.28
N GLY A 414 -38.01 9.88 9.31
CA GLY A 414 -37.18 9.59 10.48
C GLY A 414 -35.88 8.83 10.20
N LEU A 415 -35.82 8.01 9.14
CA LEU A 415 -34.58 7.36 8.72
C LEU A 415 -33.60 8.38 8.11
N LEU A 416 -34.11 9.30 7.28
CA LEU A 416 -33.31 10.35 6.67
C LEU A 416 -32.79 11.32 7.73
N ASP A 417 -33.60 11.65 8.74
CA ASP A 417 -33.16 12.44 9.90
C ASP A 417 -32.01 11.78 10.66
N LEU A 418 -32.07 10.46 10.88
CA LEU A 418 -30.98 9.72 11.52
C LEU A 418 -29.69 9.78 10.68
N ILE A 419 -29.80 9.82 9.35
CA ILE A 419 -28.65 9.98 8.45
C ILE A 419 -28.09 11.41 8.55
N VAL A 420 -28.95 12.43 8.45
CA VAL A 420 -28.55 13.84 8.52
C VAL A 420 -27.91 14.19 9.87
N GLN A 421 -28.39 13.58 10.96
CA GLN A 421 -27.82 13.76 12.30
C GLN A 421 -26.50 13.00 12.51
N GLY A 422 -26.07 12.17 11.56
CA GLY A 422 -24.85 11.37 11.66
C GLY A 422 -24.97 10.09 12.50
N LYS A 423 -26.18 9.73 12.95
CA LYS A 423 -26.45 8.52 13.76
C LYS A 423 -26.46 7.25 12.93
N LEU A 424 -26.80 7.38 11.64
CA LEU A 424 -26.74 6.33 10.65
C LEU A 424 -25.86 6.78 9.47
N SER A 425 -24.74 6.12 9.25
CA SER A 425 -23.86 6.49 8.13
C SER A 425 -24.44 6.05 6.79
N LEU A 426 -24.60 6.97 5.83
CA LEU A 426 -24.85 6.60 4.43
C LEU A 426 -23.52 6.29 3.74
N LEU A 427 -23.19 5.00 3.62
CA LEU A 427 -21.84 4.57 3.25
C LEU A 427 -21.86 3.53 2.14
N ARG A 428 -20.75 3.46 1.41
CA ARG A 428 -20.34 2.31 0.61
C ARG A 428 -18.90 1.98 0.98
N ALA A 429 -18.52 0.72 0.99
CA ALA A 429 -17.15 0.32 1.26
C ALA A 429 -16.19 1.00 0.26
N PRO A 430 -15.09 1.61 0.73
CA PRO A 430 -14.13 2.24 -0.15
C PRO A 430 -13.41 1.18 -1.01
N THR A 431 -13.02 1.58 -2.22
CA THR A 431 -12.28 0.68 -3.10
C THR A 431 -10.87 0.44 -2.57
N THR A 432 -10.42 -0.81 -2.51
CA THR A 432 -9.11 -1.20 -1.97
C THR A 432 -7.90 -0.71 -2.78
N ASN A 433 -8.10 -0.19 -4.00
CA ASN A 433 -7.01 0.27 -4.87
C ASN A 433 -6.96 1.80 -4.92
N HIS A 434 -5.76 2.38 -4.79
CA HIS A 434 -5.43 3.81 -4.97
C HIS A 434 -5.66 4.30 -6.41
N SER A 435 -6.89 4.18 -6.87
CA SER A 435 -7.33 4.43 -8.23
C SER A 435 -8.16 5.71 -8.30
N THR A 436 -8.49 6.13 -9.51
CA THR A 436 -9.47 7.19 -9.76
C THR A 436 -10.81 6.92 -9.06
N ARG A 437 -11.17 5.65 -8.81
CA ARG A 437 -12.38 5.27 -8.06
C ARG A 437 -12.31 5.67 -6.59
N ALA A 438 -11.15 5.54 -5.94
CA ALA A 438 -10.98 5.96 -4.56
C ALA A 438 -11.19 7.47 -4.41
N LYS A 439 -10.64 8.28 -5.33
CA LYS A 439 -10.86 9.74 -5.34
C LYS A 439 -12.33 10.11 -5.54
N LYS A 440 -13.03 9.41 -6.45
CA LYS A 440 -14.47 9.59 -6.66
C LYS A 440 -15.28 9.24 -5.41
N TRP A 441 -14.91 8.14 -4.74
CA TRP A 441 -15.55 7.73 -3.49
C TRP A 441 -15.34 8.77 -2.40
N ILE A 442 -14.12 9.28 -2.21
CA ILE A 442 -13.84 10.36 -1.24
C ILE A 442 -14.64 11.61 -1.57
N GLY A 443 -14.65 12.02 -2.84
CA GLY A 443 -15.42 13.19 -3.29
C GLY A 443 -16.91 13.04 -3.01
N TRP A 444 -17.47 11.85 -3.28
CA TRP A 444 -18.87 11.54 -2.97
C TRP A 444 -19.14 11.60 -1.47
N GLN A 445 -18.29 11.00 -0.63
CA GLN A 445 -18.43 11.05 0.82
C GLN A 445 -18.37 12.47 1.38
N LEU A 446 -17.49 13.32 0.85
CA LEU A 446 -17.43 14.73 1.24
C LEU A 446 -18.69 15.51 0.83
N GLN A 447 -19.27 15.20 -0.32
CA GLN A 447 -20.51 15.83 -0.77
C GLN A 447 -21.71 15.47 0.11
N LEU A 448 -21.75 14.25 0.68
CA LEU A 448 -22.84 13.83 1.57
C LEU A 448 -22.94 14.70 2.83
N LEU A 449 -21.83 15.29 3.29
CA LEU A 449 -21.79 16.10 4.52
C LEU A 449 -22.64 17.38 4.42
N ASP A 450 -22.84 17.89 3.21
CA ASP A 450 -23.57 19.15 2.96
C ASP A 450 -25.01 18.91 2.46
N MET A 451 -25.44 17.66 2.32
CA MET A 451 -26.77 17.33 1.79
C MET A 451 -27.84 17.34 2.89
N ASP A 452 -28.97 17.98 2.58
CA ASP A 452 -30.20 17.83 3.37
C ASP A 452 -30.92 16.51 3.08
N ALA A 453 -31.92 16.16 3.89
CA ALA A 453 -32.67 14.91 3.78
C ALA A 453 -33.29 14.70 2.38
N ARG A 454 -33.81 15.77 1.78
CA ARG A 454 -34.42 15.73 0.44
C ARG A 454 -33.38 15.40 -0.63
N THR A 455 -32.24 16.09 -0.61
CA THR A 455 -31.15 15.91 -1.57
C THR A 455 -30.52 14.53 -1.41
N LEU A 456 -30.37 14.06 -0.16
CA LEU A 456 -29.93 12.69 0.15
C LEU A 456 -30.84 11.64 -0.47
N LEU A 457 -32.16 11.79 -0.33
CA LEU A 457 -33.13 10.87 -0.91
C LEU A 457 -33.04 10.86 -2.44
N GLU A 458 -32.96 12.04 -3.06
CA GLU A 458 -32.81 12.19 -4.50
C GLU A 458 -31.54 11.51 -5.02
N GLU A 459 -30.42 11.72 -4.33
CA GLU A 459 -29.11 11.15 -4.66
C GLU A 459 -29.11 9.61 -4.52
N CYS A 460 -29.75 9.07 -3.49
CA CYS A 460 -29.93 7.63 -3.31
C CYS A 460 -30.72 7.02 -4.47
N ILE A 461 -31.86 7.63 -4.83
CA ILE A 461 -32.72 7.18 -5.93
C ILE A 461 -31.96 7.25 -7.26
N ARG A 462 -31.25 8.34 -7.53
CA ARG A 462 -30.43 8.51 -8.74
C ARG A 462 -29.38 7.41 -8.84
N THR A 463 -28.63 7.19 -7.77
CA THR A 463 -27.58 6.18 -7.70
C THR A 463 -28.13 4.77 -7.90
N ALA A 464 -29.27 4.45 -7.29
CA ALA A 464 -29.92 3.15 -7.46
C ALA A 464 -30.43 2.94 -8.89
N LYS A 465 -31.03 3.96 -9.51
CA LYS A 465 -31.48 3.90 -10.91
C LYS A 465 -30.31 3.66 -11.88
N GLU A 466 -29.17 4.32 -11.66
CA GLU A 466 -27.96 4.12 -12.46
C GLU A 466 -27.38 2.72 -12.31
N GLN A 467 -27.45 2.14 -11.12
CA GLN A 467 -26.89 0.82 -10.82
C GLN A 467 -27.80 -0.34 -11.25
N TYR A 468 -29.12 -0.15 -11.20
CA TYR A 468 -30.12 -1.20 -11.38
C TYR A 468 -31.08 -0.95 -12.55
N SER A 469 -30.73 -0.07 -13.50
CA SER A 469 -31.55 0.19 -14.70
C SER A 469 -31.95 -1.07 -15.45
N ASP A 470 -31.07 -2.08 -15.43
CA ASP A 470 -31.18 -3.31 -16.23
C ASP A 470 -31.72 -4.51 -15.42
N VAL A 471 -31.97 -4.35 -14.11
CA VAL A 471 -32.31 -5.46 -13.19
C VAL A 471 -33.68 -5.22 -12.53
N LYS A 472 -34.77 -5.58 -13.24
CA LYS A 472 -36.14 -5.35 -12.73
C LYS A 472 -36.76 -6.54 -11.97
N ALA A 473 -36.51 -7.78 -12.39
CA ALA A 473 -37.20 -8.95 -11.84
C ALA A 473 -36.60 -9.48 -10.52
N GLU A 474 -35.38 -9.06 -10.15
CA GLU A 474 -34.64 -9.61 -9.01
C GLU A 474 -33.99 -8.52 -8.13
N LEU A 475 -34.57 -7.31 -8.10
CA LEU A 475 -33.96 -6.15 -7.44
C LEU A 475 -33.66 -6.39 -5.94
N ALA A 476 -34.57 -7.04 -5.20
CA ALA A 476 -34.38 -7.33 -3.79
C ALA A 476 -33.17 -8.24 -3.52
N ASP A 477 -33.03 -9.32 -4.32
CA ASP A 477 -31.89 -10.24 -4.21
C ASP A 477 -30.58 -9.59 -4.67
N ALA A 478 -30.63 -8.74 -5.70
CA ALA A 478 -29.49 -7.97 -6.17
C ALA A 478 -28.94 -7.01 -5.09
N ILE A 479 -29.83 -6.35 -4.34
CA ILE A 479 -29.46 -5.49 -3.21
C ILE A 479 -28.90 -6.31 -2.05
N GLN A 480 -29.48 -7.47 -1.71
CA GLN A 480 -28.91 -8.34 -0.68
C GLN A 480 -27.49 -8.81 -1.04
N LYS A 481 -27.25 -9.17 -2.31
CA LYS A 481 -25.91 -9.47 -2.83
C LYS A 481 -24.98 -8.26 -2.84
N GLU A 482 -25.50 -7.04 -3.01
CA GLU A 482 -24.72 -5.81 -2.84
C GLU A 482 -24.27 -5.63 -1.39
N ILE A 483 -25.18 -5.75 -0.42
CA ILE A 483 -24.88 -5.68 1.02
C ILE A 483 -23.74 -6.64 1.39
N ALA A 484 -23.82 -7.90 0.94
CA ALA A 484 -22.79 -8.88 1.24
C ALA A 484 -21.43 -8.52 0.65
N ARG A 485 -21.39 -8.11 -0.63
CA ARG A 485 -20.15 -7.66 -1.29
C ARG A 485 -19.55 -6.42 -0.63
N ASP A 486 -20.41 -5.50 -0.22
CA ASP A 486 -20.01 -4.29 0.48
C ASP A 486 -19.36 -4.64 1.82
N LEU A 487 -19.99 -5.49 2.64
CA LEU A 487 -19.40 -5.96 3.90
C LEU A 487 -18.08 -6.72 3.71
N TRP A 488 -17.94 -7.51 2.63
CA TRP A 488 -16.66 -8.15 2.31
C TRP A 488 -15.58 -7.15 1.93
N ALA A 489 -15.92 -6.05 1.28
CA ALA A 489 -14.97 -4.97 1.02
C ALA A 489 -14.70 -4.12 2.26
N LEU A 490 -15.70 -3.95 3.13
CA LEU A 490 -15.62 -3.16 4.35
C LEU A 490 -14.72 -3.83 5.39
N GLN A 491 -14.85 -5.16 5.57
CA GLN A 491 -14.02 -5.92 6.51
C GLN A 491 -12.52 -5.91 6.20
N MET A 492 -12.17 -5.49 4.99
CA MET A 492 -10.80 -5.38 4.49
C MET A 492 -10.18 -4.02 4.81
N GLN A 493 -10.98 -3.06 5.25
CA GLN A 493 -10.50 -1.72 5.53
C GLN A 493 -9.74 -1.70 6.86
N PRO A 494 -8.54 -1.10 6.89
CA PRO A 494 -7.74 -0.93 8.10
C PRO A 494 -8.54 -0.48 9.32
N ALA A 495 -9.30 0.62 9.19
CA ALA A 495 -10.10 1.17 10.28
C ALA A 495 -11.14 0.16 10.81
N VAL A 496 -11.73 -0.63 9.90
CA VAL A 496 -12.74 -1.62 10.30
C VAL A 496 -12.10 -2.82 10.98
N MET A 497 -10.99 -3.32 10.44
CA MET A 497 -10.24 -4.43 11.04
C MET A 497 -9.68 -4.10 12.41
N ASP A 498 -9.23 -2.87 12.61
CA ASP A 498 -8.55 -2.49 13.85
C ASP A 498 -9.55 -2.24 14.99
N GLU A 499 -10.81 -1.88 14.69
CA GLU A 499 -11.79 -1.46 15.68
C GLU A 499 -12.93 -2.47 15.88
N TYR A 500 -13.47 -3.06 14.82
CA TYR A 500 -14.75 -3.77 14.88
C TYR A 500 -14.62 -5.27 14.63
N ARG A 501 -15.15 -6.08 15.54
CA ARG A 501 -15.10 -7.53 15.46
C ARG A 501 -16.22 -8.12 14.63
N ARG A 502 -17.46 -7.71 14.89
CA ARG A 502 -18.67 -8.29 14.29
C ARG A 502 -19.12 -7.50 13.06
N LEU A 503 -19.68 -8.20 12.09
CA LEU A 503 -20.26 -7.61 10.88
C LEU A 503 -21.65 -8.20 10.73
N VAL A 504 -22.65 -7.38 11.02
CA VAL A 504 -24.01 -7.84 11.25
C VAL A 504 -24.95 -7.27 10.20
N VAL A 505 -25.75 -8.13 9.59
CA VAL A 505 -26.88 -7.75 8.76
C VAL A 505 -28.16 -8.03 9.54
N VAL A 506 -28.90 -6.96 9.83
CA VAL A 506 -30.27 -7.06 10.35
C VAL A 506 -31.20 -7.35 9.18
N LYS A 507 -31.86 -8.51 9.23
CA LYS A 507 -32.69 -9.05 8.15
C LYS A 507 -34.13 -9.32 8.59
N SER A 508 -35.02 -9.42 7.61
CA SER A 508 -36.37 -9.96 7.78
C SER A 508 -36.31 -11.49 7.90
N LYS A 509 -37.15 -12.05 8.79
CA LYS A 509 -37.25 -13.50 8.97
C LYS A 509 -37.86 -14.22 7.76
N SER A 510 -38.77 -13.55 7.05
CA SER A 510 -39.62 -14.16 6.01
C SER A 510 -39.21 -13.79 4.59
N SER A 511 -38.62 -12.60 4.39
CA SER A 511 -38.45 -12.02 3.05
C SER A 511 -37.02 -12.08 2.51
N ASP A 512 -36.00 -12.19 3.37
CA ASP A 512 -34.60 -12.14 2.95
C ASP A 512 -34.02 -13.53 2.63
N ARG A 513 -34.26 -13.97 1.38
CA ARG A 513 -33.83 -15.30 0.90
C ARG A 513 -32.30 -15.46 0.82
N TYR A 514 -31.55 -14.39 0.57
CA TYR A 514 -30.09 -14.48 0.47
C TYR A 514 -29.45 -14.65 1.86
N PHE A 515 -30.02 -14.04 2.90
CA PHE A 515 -29.50 -14.06 4.26
C PHE A 515 -30.24 -15.06 5.18
N THR A 516 -30.62 -16.24 4.68
CA THR A 516 -31.31 -17.24 5.52
C THR A 516 -30.49 -17.69 6.73
N GLU A 517 -29.18 -17.79 6.55
CA GLU A 517 -28.17 -18.20 7.55
C GLU A 517 -26.94 -17.30 7.41
N ASP A 518 -25.99 -17.40 8.34
CA ASP A 518 -24.69 -16.74 8.25
C ASP A 518 -24.05 -17.01 6.88
N LYS A 519 -23.77 -15.94 6.13
CA LYS A 519 -23.21 -16.01 4.79
C LYS A 519 -21.76 -15.59 4.82
N GLU A 520 -20.86 -16.54 4.55
CA GLU A 520 -19.48 -16.20 4.18
C GLU A 520 -18.83 -15.22 5.18
N GLY A 521 -18.98 -15.50 6.48
CA GLY A 521 -18.40 -14.67 7.55
C GLY A 521 -19.20 -13.43 7.96
N ILE A 522 -20.40 -13.24 7.42
CA ILE A 522 -21.37 -12.21 7.84
C ILE A 522 -22.39 -12.83 8.81
N GLU A 523 -22.56 -12.18 9.96
CA GLU A 523 -23.56 -12.52 10.96
C GLU A 523 -24.94 -12.03 10.50
N CYS A 524 -25.92 -12.91 10.39
CA CYS A 524 -27.25 -12.58 9.85
C CYS A 524 -28.35 -12.82 10.89
N VAL A 525 -28.89 -11.75 11.48
CA VAL A 525 -29.85 -11.82 12.60
C VAL A 525 -31.10 -11.01 12.31
N SER A 526 -32.24 -11.40 12.86
CA SER A 526 -33.40 -10.50 12.88
C SER A 526 -33.24 -9.42 13.95
N LEU A 527 -34.08 -8.38 13.88
CA LEU A 527 -34.06 -7.28 14.83
C LEU A 527 -34.20 -7.74 16.29
N SER A 528 -35.03 -8.76 16.56
CA SER A 528 -35.25 -9.30 17.91
C SER A 528 -34.17 -10.29 18.38
N GLU A 529 -33.30 -10.75 17.48
CA GLU A 529 -32.17 -11.65 17.79
C GLU A 529 -30.86 -10.89 17.97
N PHE A 530 -30.82 -9.61 17.61
CA PHE A 530 -29.65 -8.78 17.75
C PHE A 530 -29.31 -8.58 19.24
N ASP A 531 -28.03 -8.77 19.57
CA ASP A 531 -27.49 -8.63 20.92
C ASP A 531 -26.05 -8.11 20.83
N PHE A 532 -25.72 -7.06 21.58
CA PHE A 532 -24.38 -6.45 21.62
C PHE A 532 -23.32 -7.38 22.25
N LYS A 533 -23.70 -8.26 23.19
CA LYS A 533 -22.83 -9.18 23.94
C LYS A 533 -21.76 -8.52 24.83
N ASP A 534 -21.93 -7.26 25.23
CA ASP A 534 -20.95 -6.49 26.02
C ASP A 534 -21.50 -5.85 27.31
N ALA A 535 -22.73 -6.20 27.72
CA ALA A 535 -23.38 -5.74 28.96
C ALA A 535 -23.51 -4.21 29.10
N PHE A 536 -23.32 -3.46 28.01
CA PHE A 536 -23.40 -2.00 28.01
C PHE A 536 -24.82 -1.51 28.30
N PHE A 537 -25.82 -2.10 27.62
CA PHE A 537 -27.23 -1.89 27.92
C PHE A 537 -27.69 -2.93 28.93
N THR A 538 -28.28 -2.50 30.04
CA THR A 538 -28.88 -3.43 31.00
C THR A 538 -30.22 -3.92 30.48
N SER A 539 -30.67 -5.10 30.89
CA SER A 539 -31.92 -5.72 30.42
C SER A 539 -33.20 -4.95 30.79
N GLU A 540 -33.09 -3.77 31.38
CA GLU A 540 -34.20 -2.88 31.77
C GLU A 540 -34.33 -1.62 30.88
N ASP A 541 -33.44 -1.43 29.89
CA ASP A 541 -33.41 -0.31 28.92
C ASP A 541 -33.72 -0.77 27.48
#